data_AF-A0AAW1THP5-F1
#
_entry.id   AF-A0AAW1THP5-F1
#
_cell.length_a   1.000
_cell.length_b   1.000
_cell.length_c   1.000
_cell.angle_alpha   90.00
_cell.angle_beta   90.00
_cell.angle_gamma   90.00
#
_symmetry.space_group_name_H-M   'P 1'
#
loop_
_entity.id
_entity.type
_entity.pdbx_description
1 polymer ?
#
loop_
_entity_poly.entity_id
_entity_poly.type
_entity_poly.pdbx_seq_one_letter_code
_entity_poly.pdbx_strand_id
1 'polypeptide(L)'
;MTRTRSSPCLTCSNKIDKYDDTIKCNKCDNIFHIKCANVTMKIFNDLREGNILNTWICDKCTTSGKACTGMVLAGTQVSDLGVYHENSLQLKLEMNKLLNEAVIKITASFDSRLSDLCKLVMSQSEEITKLTKEIQTLRCGKDDNERPAVWNST
;
A
#
# COMPACT_ATOMS: atom_id res chain seq x y z
N MET A 1 -44.58 1.68 7.55
CA MET A 1 -43.54 2.73 7.57
C MET A 1 -42.89 2.75 8.95
N THR A 2 -41.78 2.04 9.13
CA THR A 2 -41.02 2.01 10.39
C THR A 2 -40.31 3.34 10.58
N ARG A 3 -40.73 4.14 11.59
CA ARG A 3 -40.02 5.36 11.99
C ARG A 3 -38.59 4.97 12.40
N THR A 4 -37.61 5.29 11.57
CA THR A 4 -36.20 5.21 11.96
C THR A 4 -36.00 6.15 13.15
N ARG A 5 -35.72 5.56 14.32
CA ARG A 5 -35.40 6.32 15.52
C ARG A 5 -34.07 7.03 15.26
N SER A 6 -34.13 8.33 15.07
CA SER A 6 -32.94 9.19 15.01
C SER A 6 -32.19 9.11 16.33
N SER A 7 -30.93 8.67 16.29
CA SER A 7 -30.08 8.64 17.49
C SER A 7 -29.72 10.05 17.94
N PRO A 8 -29.77 10.38 19.24
CA PRO A 8 -29.29 11.65 19.75
C PRO A 8 -27.76 11.68 19.79
N CYS A 9 -27.19 12.87 19.60
CA CYS A 9 -25.76 13.10 19.83
C CYS A 9 -25.45 12.97 21.32
N LEU A 10 -24.45 12.18 21.69
CA LEU A 10 -24.12 11.95 23.11
C LEU A 10 -23.58 13.20 23.83
N THR A 11 -22.98 14.15 23.11
CA THR A 11 -22.41 15.36 23.72
C THR A 11 -23.48 16.43 23.99
N CYS A 12 -24.26 16.79 22.96
CA CYS A 12 -25.23 17.89 23.06
C CYS A 12 -26.67 17.44 23.31
N SER A 13 -26.93 16.13 23.29
CA SER A 13 -28.27 15.52 23.40
C SER A 13 -29.26 15.92 22.29
N ASN A 14 -28.84 16.76 21.34
CA ASN A 14 -29.66 17.12 20.19
C ASN A 14 -29.80 15.93 19.24
N LYS A 15 -30.96 15.86 18.59
CA LYS A 15 -31.25 14.86 17.56
C LYS A 15 -30.30 15.04 16.38
N ILE A 16 -29.72 13.94 15.91
CA ILE A 16 -28.97 13.90 14.66
C ILE A 16 -29.99 13.77 13.52
N ASP A 17 -29.93 14.71 12.57
CA ASP A 17 -30.70 14.65 11.34
C ASP A 17 -29.94 13.90 10.24
N LYS A 18 -30.63 13.50 9.17
CA LYS A 18 -30.05 12.78 8.02
C LYS A 18 -28.97 13.58 7.26
N TYR A 19 -28.91 14.90 7.46
CA TYR A 19 -27.97 15.80 6.80
C TYR A 19 -26.81 16.23 7.70
N ASP A 20 -26.82 15.80 8.96
CA ASP A 20 -25.74 16.12 9.89
C ASP A 20 -24.53 15.24 9.59
N ASP A 21 -23.36 15.87 9.47
CA ASP A 21 -22.09 15.14 9.52
C ASP A 21 -21.92 14.53 10.92
N THR A 22 -21.78 13.21 10.96
CA THR A 22 -21.66 12.46 12.20
C THR A 22 -20.54 11.45 12.17
N ILE A 23 -20.04 11.14 13.36
CA ILE A 23 -19.02 10.11 13.59
C ILE A 23 -19.47 9.19 14.72
N LYS A 24 -19.22 7.89 14.55
CA LYS A 24 -19.56 6.84 15.52
C LYS A 24 -18.29 6.38 16.23
N CYS A 25 -18.34 6.31 17.56
CA CYS A 25 -17.24 5.75 18.33
C CYS A 25 -17.21 4.22 18.19
N ASN A 26 -16.05 3.67 17.84
CA ASN A 26 -15.84 2.22 17.71
C ASN A 26 -15.98 1.44 19.03
N LYS A 27 -15.79 2.11 20.19
CA LYS A 27 -15.75 1.44 21.49
C LYS A 27 -17.10 1.45 22.23
N CYS A 28 -17.82 2.57 22.18
CA CYS A 28 -19.10 2.70 22.89
C CYS A 28 -20.32 2.78 21.98
N ASP A 29 -20.12 2.68 20.66
CA ASP A 29 -21.15 2.75 19.62
C ASP A 29 -22.01 4.01 19.60
N ASN A 30 -21.70 5.01 20.43
CA ASN A 30 -22.40 6.28 20.45
C ASN A 30 -22.07 7.12 19.22
N ILE A 31 -23.04 7.93 18.79
CA ILE A 31 -22.94 8.81 17.63
C ILE A 31 -22.83 10.25 18.10
N PHE A 32 -22.00 11.02 17.41
CA PHE A 32 -21.69 12.40 17.72
C PHE A 32 -21.80 13.25 16.46
N HIS A 33 -22.29 14.49 16.57
CA HIS A 33 -22.00 15.50 15.55
C HIS A 33 -20.50 15.72 15.45
N ILE A 34 -19.96 15.93 14.26
CA ILE A 34 -18.52 16.22 14.07
C ILE A 34 -18.05 17.38 14.96
N LYS A 35 -18.84 18.46 15.02
CA LYS A 35 -18.58 19.62 15.89
C LYS A 35 -18.60 19.26 17.38
N CYS A 36 -19.47 18.35 17.79
CA CYS A 36 -19.60 17.90 19.17
C CYS A 36 -18.54 16.88 19.60
N ALA A 37 -17.89 16.22 18.64
CA ALA A 37 -16.79 15.30 18.85
C ALA A 37 -15.43 16.01 18.84
N ASN A 38 -15.40 17.34 18.69
CA ASN A 38 -14.19 18.13 18.51
C ASN A 38 -13.30 17.63 17.35
N VAL A 39 -13.92 17.11 16.28
CA VAL A 39 -13.24 16.65 15.07
C VAL A 39 -13.36 17.76 14.02
N THR A 40 -12.25 18.16 13.40
CA THR A 40 -12.31 19.13 12.29
C THR A 40 -12.81 18.46 11.02
N MET A 41 -13.43 19.24 10.13
CA MET A 41 -13.94 18.71 8.86
C MET A 41 -12.85 18.07 8.00
N LYS A 42 -11.63 18.61 8.06
CA LYS A 42 -10.44 18.05 7.41
C LYS A 42 -10.13 16.64 7.93
N ILE A 43 -10.01 16.48 9.26
CA ILE A 43 -9.74 15.18 9.88
C ILE A 43 -10.83 14.18 9.53
N PHE A 44 -12.10 14.59 9.56
CA PHE A 44 -13.20 13.70 9.19
C PHE A 44 -13.11 13.23 7.74
N ASN A 45 -12.79 14.14 6.80
CA ASN A 45 -12.60 13.77 5.39
C ASN A 45 -11.41 12.82 5.21
N ASP A 46 -10.28 13.08 5.86
CA ASP A 46 -9.11 12.20 5.82
C ASP A 46 -9.46 10.78 6.33
N LEU A 47 -10.22 10.68 7.43
CA LEU A 47 -10.69 9.40 7.98
C LEU A 47 -11.66 8.69 7.01
N ARG A 48 -12.52 9.44 6.33
CA ARG A 48 -13.50 8.93 5.36
C ARG A 48 -12.81 8.41 4.10
N GLU A 49 -11.89 9.18 3.54
CA GLU A 49 -11.12 8.82 2.34
C GLU A 49 -10.19 7.63 2.61
N GLY A 50 -9.60 7.56 3.81
CA GLY A 50 -8.79 6.43 4.25
C GLY A 50 -9.58 5.16 4.61
N ASN A 51 -10.92 5.19 4.57
CA ASN A 51 -11.80 4.09 4.99
C ASN A 51 -11.51 3.58 6.44
N ILE A 52 -11.16 4.51 7.33
CA ILE A 52 -10.81 4.23 8.74
C ILE A 52 -11.74 4.93 9.75
N LEU A 53 -12.91 5.43 9.30
CA LEU A 53 -13.92 6.03 10.18
C LEU A 53 -14.35 5.10 11.32
N ASN A 54 -14.38 3.78 11.06
CA ASN A 54 -14.69 2.75 12.06
C ASN A 54 -13.59 2.55 13.11
N THR A 55 -12.44 3.24 13.02
CA THR A 55 -11.36 3.16 14.02
C THR A 55 -11.41 4.29 15.02
N TRP A 56 -12.25 5.31 14.80
CA TRP A 56 -12.31 6.49 15.66
C TRP A 56 -12.88 6.17 17.06
N ILE A 57 -12.26 6.74 18.09
CA ILE A 57 -12.62 6.55 19.50
C ILE A 57 -12.89 7.92 20.12
N CYS A 58 -14.03 8.09 20.81
CA CYS A 58 -14.36 9.35 21.48
C CYS A 58 -13.53 9.56 22.75
N ASP A 59 -13.34 10.80 23.17
CA ASP A 59 -12.52 11.17 24.34
C ASP A 59 -12.90 10.43 25.63
N LYS A 60 -14.20 10.21 25.88
CA LYS A 60 -14.68 9.43 27.03
C LYS A 60 -14.15 7.99 27.02
N CYS A 61 -14.02 7.41 25.84
CA CYS A 61 -13.56 6.04 25.63
C CYS A 61 -12.04 5.92 25.68
N THR A 62 -11.33 6.98 25.30
CA THR A 62 -9.87 7.10 25.39
C THR A 62 -9.43 7.26 26.84
N THR A 63 -10.12 8.10 27.62
CA THR A 63 -9.79 8.38 29.03
C THR A 63 -10.19 7.29 30.02
N SER A 64 -11.24 6.50 29.71
CA SER A 64 -11.69 5.37 30.53
C SER A 64 -10.88 4.09 30.35
N GLY A 65 -9.85 4.10 29.49
CA GLY A 65 -8.91 3.00 29.34
C GLY A 65 -7.92 2.96 30.50
N LYS A 66 -8.12 2.05 31.45
CA LYS A 66 -6.98 1.46 32.18
C LYS A 66 -5.89 1.15 31.16
N ALA A 67 -4.66 1.58 31.47
CA ALA A 67 -3.47 1.47 30.62
C ALA A 67 -3.44 0.15 29.83
N CYS A 68 -3.84 0.23 28.57
CA CYS A 68 -3.44 -0.73 27.55
C CYS A 68 -2.55 0.05 26.60
N THR A 69 -1.29 -0.37 26.59
CA THR A 69 -0.22 0.00 25.68
C THR A 69 -0.75 -0.09 24.23
N GLY A 70 -1.23 1.04 23.72
CA GLY A 70 -1.88 1.14 22.42
C GLY A 70 -2.19 2.60 22.17
N MET A 71 -1.27 3.27 21.46
CA MET A 71 -1.33 4.68 21.08
C MET A 71 -2.71 5.07 20.53
N VAL A 72 -3.47 5.88 21.27
CA VAL A 72 -4.49 6.78 20.70
C VAL A 72 -4.41 8.14 21.38
N LEU A 73 -4.28 9.13 20.51
CA LEU A 73 -4.34 10.57 20.75
C LEU A 73 -5.55 10.96 21.60
N ALA A 74 -5.31 11.60 22.75
CA ALA A 74 -6.28 12.46 23.42
C ALA A 74 -5.66 13.85 23.57
N GLY A 75 -6.32 14.83 22.96
CA GLY A 75 -5.96 16.24 23.06
C GLY A 75 -6.12 16.76 24.49
N THR A 76 -5.09 17.43 24.98
CA THR A 76 -5.16 18.31 26.15
C THR A 76 -5.24 19.73 25.62
N GLN A 77 -6.37 20.42 25.71
CA GLN A 77 -6.39 21.86 25.39
C GLN A 77 -5.55 22.61 26.42
N VAL A 78 -4.61 23.45 25.97
CA VAL A 78 -4.42 24.87 26.30
C VAL A 78 -3.10 25.33 25.67
N SER A 79 -3.22 26.22 24.68
CA SER A 79 -2.21 27.19 24.20
C SER A 79 -0.85 26.76 23.63
N ASP A 80 -0.46 25.49 23.68
CA ASP A 80 0.88 25.03 23.22
C ASP A 80 0.83 23.97 22.08
N LEU A 81 -0.34 23.78 21.48
CA LEU A 81 -0.62 22.72 20.50
C LEU A 81 -0.30 23.06 19.04
N GLY A 82 0.00 24.32 18.73
CA GLY A 82 0.47 24.72 17.40
C GLY A 82 1.82 24.10 17.04
N VAL A 83 2.71 24.02 18.03
CA VAL A 83 4.10 23.53 17.87
C VAL A 83 4.15 22.00 17.71
N TYR A 84 3.27 21.26 18.40
CA TYR A 84 3.24 19.79 18.30
C TYR A 84 2.64 19.27 16.98
N HIS A 85 1.64 19.95 16.42
CA HIS A 85 1.05 19.55 15.13
C HIS A 85 1.99 19.89 13.96
N GLU A 86 2.69 21.03 14.02
CA GLU A 86 3.64 21.43 13.00
C GLU A 86 4.88 20.52 12.99
N ASN A 87 5.41 20.18 14.17
CA ASN A 87 6.50 19.20 14.31
C ASN A 87 6.09 17.79 13.82
N SER A 88 4.84 17.36 14.05
CA SER A 88 4.35 16.07 13.55
C SER A 88 4.22 16.03 12.03
N LEU A 89 3.82 17.15 11.40
CA LEU A 89 3.72 17.24 9.94
C LEU A 89 5.12 17.25 9.30
N GLN A 90 6.07 17.98 9.88
CA GLN A 90 7.46 18.02 9.43
C GLN A 90 8.12 16.65 9.52
N LEU A 91 7.93 15.93 10.64
CA LEU A 91 8.44 14.58 10.80
C LEU A 91 7.85 13.61 9.75
N LYS A 92 6.56 13.72 9.44
CA LYS A 92 5.92 12.93 8.37
C LYS A 92 6.51 13.26 6.99
N LEU A 93 6.76 14.54 6.70
CA LEU A 93 7.38 14.97 5.44
C LEU A 93 8.82 14.44 5.31
N GLU A 94 9.61 14.51 6.37
CA GLU A 94 10.97 13.97 6.40
C GLU A 94 10.98 12.44 6.25
N MET A 95 10.08 11.75 6.94
CA MET A 95 9.95 10.30 6.83
C MET A 95 9.53 9.89 5.42
N ASN A 96 8.58 10.61 4.80
CA ASN A 96 8.19 10.38 3.41
C ASN A 96 9.33 10.66 2.43
N LYS A 97 10.15 11.70 2.69
CA LYS A 97 11.33 12.01 1.87
C LYS A 97 12.36 10.87 1.95
N LEU A 98 12.69 10.41 3.15
CA LEU A 98 13.61 9.27 3.34
C LEU A 98 13.08 8.00 2.69
N LEU A 99 11.77 7.73 2.82
CA LEU A 99 11.13 6.60 2.18
C LEU A 99 11.23 6.68 0.65
N ASN A 100 10.94 7.84 0.06
CA ASN A 100 11.04 8.05 -1.37
C ASN A 100 12.48 7.91 -1.87
N GLU A 101 13.47 8.45 -1.17
CA GLU A 101 14.89 8.28 -1.51
C GLU A 101 15.32 6.81 -1.44
N ALA A 102 14.86 6.07 -0.43
CA ALA A 102 15.12 4.63 -0.32
C ALA A 102 14.48 3.86 -1.48
N VAL A 103 13.22 4.16 -1.82
CA VAL A 103 12.52 3.53 -2.96
C VAL A 103 13.27 3.81 -4.26
N ILE A 104 13.68 5.05 -4.53
CA ILE A 104 14.44 5.40 -5.73
C ILE A 104 15.75 4.60 -5.81
N LYS A 105 16.51 4.51 -4.72
CA LYS A 105 17.77 3.74 -4.68
C LYS A 105 17.55 2.25 -4.92
N ILE A 106 16.50 1.69 -4.32
CA ILE A 106 16.14 0.29 -4.50
C ILE A 106 15.76 0.04 -5.97
N THR A 107 14.89 0.85 -6.55
CA THR A 107 14.46 0.74 -7.95
C THR A 107 15.67 0.82 -8.89
N ALA A 108 16.54 1.82 -8.72
CA ALA A 108 17.76 1.95 -9.53
C ALA A 108 18.69 0.73 -9.41
N SER A 109 18.80 0.14 -8.22
CA SER A 109 19.58 -1.09 -8.01
C SER A 109 18.96 -2.29 -8.72
N PHE A 110 17.64 -2.44 -8.68
CA PHE A 110 16.92 -3.49 -9.40
C PHE A 110 17.07 -3.32 -10.92
N ASP A 111 16.91 -2.12 -11.44
CA ASP A 111 17.06 -1.84 -12.88
C ASP A 111 18.47 -2.18 -13.38
N SER A 112 19.50 -1.83 -12.61
CA SER A 112 20.88 -2.20 -12.93
C SER A 112 21.05 -3.72 -12.99
N ARG A 113 20.55 -4.44 -11.98
CA ARG A 113 20.67 -5.92 -11.92
C ARG A 113 19.88 -6.60 -13.03
N LEU A 114 18.69 -6.10 -13.36
CA LEU A 114 17.89 -6.59 -14.47
C LEU A 114 18.60 -6.36 -15.80
N SER A 115 19.22 -5.20 -16.00
CA SER A 115 20.02 -4.90 -17.19
C SER A 115 21.18 -5.89 -17.35
N ASP A 116 21.91 -6.19 -16.27
CA ASP A 116 23.02 -7.15 -16.31
C ASP A 116 22.55 -8.58 -16.58
N LEU A 117 21.42 -9.00 -15.98
CA LEU A 117 20.80 -10.29 -16.28
C LEU A 117 20.35 -10.38 -17.75
N CYS A 118 19.75 -9.33 -18.30
CA CYS A 118 19.38 -9.29 -19.71
C CYS A 118 20.60 -9.47 -20.63
N LYS A 119 21.72 -8.79 -20.34
CA LYS A 119 22.96 -8.97 -21.12
C LYS A 119 23.48 -10.41 -21.06
N LEU A 120 23.46 -11.01 -19.87
CA LEU A 120 23.90 -12.39 -19.69
C LEU A 120 23.03 -13.37 -20.51
N VAL A 121 21.71 -13.22 -20.44
CA VAL A 121 20.76 -14.06 -21.20
C VAL A 121 20.97 -13.92 -22.71
N MET A 122 21.17 -12.69 -23.20
CA MET A 122 21.45 -12.44 -24.62
C MET A 122 22.76 -13.11 -25.06
N SER A 123 23.84 -12.98 -24.28
CA SER A 123 25.11 -13.66 -24.55
C SER A 123 24.96 -15.19 -24.60
N GLN A 124 24.23 -15.76 -23.64
CA GLN A 124 23.97 -17.21 -23.62
C GLN A 124 23.12 -17.66 -24.82
N SER A 125 22.14 -16.84 -25.23
CA SER A 125 21.33 -17.11 -26.42
C SER A 125 22.17 -17.12 -27.71
N GLU A 126 23.15 -16.23 -27.83
CA GLU A 126 24.09 -16.20 -28.95
C GLU A 126 24.98 -17.45 -28.98
N GLU A 127 25.50 -17.88 -27.84
CA GLU A 127 26.31 -19.11 -27.73
C GLU A 127 25.50 -20.36 -28.10
N ILE A 128 24.26 -20.49 -27.59
CA ILE A 128 23.36 -21.59 -27.95
C ILE A 128 23.09 -21.59 -29.45
N THR A 129 22.85 -20.42 -30.04
CA THR A 129 22.63 -20.28 -31.49
C THR A 129 23.85 -20.72 -32.29
N LYS A 130 25.05 -20.36 -31.85
CA LYS A 130 26.32 -20.78 -32.47
C LYS A 130 26.50 -22.30 -32.39
N LEU A 131 26.36 -22.89 -31.21
CA LEU A 131 26.46 -24.34 -31.02
C LEU A 131 25.43 -25.11 -31.85
N THR A 132 24.20 -24.59 -31.94
CA THR A 132 23.13 -25.17 -32.76
C THR A 132 23.54 -25.23 -34.24
N LYS A 133 24.16 -24.16 -34.77
CA LYS A 133 24.67 -24.14 -36.16
C LYS A 133 25.83 -25.11 -36.37
N GLU A 134 26.75 -25.21 -35.42
CA GLU A 134 27.87 -26.17 -35.48
C GLU A 134 27.35 -27.62 -35.53
N ILE A 135 26.38 -27.95 -34.68
CA ILE A 135 25.72 -29.27 -34.67
C ILE A 135 25.02 -29.56 -36.01
N GLN A 136 24.34 -28.58 -36.60
CA GLN A 136 23.68 -28.74 -37.89
C GLN A 136 24.69 -29.03 -39.01
N THR A 137 25.79 -28.28 -39.05
CA THR A 137 26.87 -28.50 -40.03
C THR A 137 27.48 -29.89 -39.90
N LEU A 138 27.75 -30.34 -38.67
CA LEU A 138 28.27 -31.68 -38.40
C LEU A 138 27.29 -32.80 -38.77
N ARG A 139 25.98 -32.52 -38.74
CA ARG A 139 24.95 -33.49 -39.14
C ARG A 139 24.86 -33.62 -40.66
N CYS A 140 24.82 -32.50 -41.39
CA CYS A 140 24.72 -32.51 -42.85
C CYS A 140 25.96 -33.10 -43.54
N GLY A 141 27.15 -33.01 -42.93
CA GLY A 141 28.38 -33.57 -43.50
C GLY A 141 28.51 -35.10 -43.44
N LYS A 142 27.53 -35.83 -42.88
CA LYS A 142 27.56 -37.30 -42.76
C LYS A 142 26.77 -38.05 -43.82
N ASP A 143 25.93 -37.37 -44.61
CA ASP A 143 24.98 -38.06 -45.50
C ASP A 143 25.50 -38.36 -46.93
N ASP A 144 26.68 -37.86 -47.31
CA ASP A 144 27.19 -38.01 -48.68
C ASP A 144 28.10 -39.24 -48.93
N ASN A 145 28.38 -40.08 -47.91
CA ASN A 145 29.36 -41.17 -48.04
C ASN A 145 28.82 -42.60 -47.85
N GLU A 146 27.51 -42.78 -47.70
CA GLU A 146 26.89 -44.11 -47.64
C GLU A 146 25.77 -44.24 -48.69
N ARG A 147 26.14 -44.33 -49.97
CA ARG A 147 25.28 -45.01 -50.95
C ARG A 147 25.74 -46.47 -51.03
N PRO A 148 25.00 -47.44 -50.49
CA PRO A 148 25.33 -48.85 -50.68
C PRO A 148 25.30 -49.12 -52.18
N ALA A 149 26.39 -49.69 -52.71
CA ALA A 149 26.42 -50.20 -54.06
C ALA A 149 25.21 -51.14 -54.25
N VAL A 150 24.26 -50.75 -55.09
CA VAL A 150 23.18 -51.63 -55.52
C VAL A 150 23.83 -52.64 -56.46
N TRP A 151 24.15 -53.82 -55.93
CA TRP A 151 24.60 -54.95 -56.73
C TRP A 151 23.39 -55.43 -57.55
N ASN A 152 23.33 -55.01 -58.81
CA ASN A 152 22.41 -55.58 -59.79
C ASN A 152 22.76 -57.07 -59.95
N SER A 153 21.90 -57.93 -59.41
CA SER A 153 21.90 -59.36 -59.72
C SER A 153 20.88 -59.60 -60.83
N THR A 154 21.33 -60.45 -61.75
CA THR A 154 20.85 -60.70 -63.11
C THR A 154 19.51 -61.40 -63.17
#